data_AF-A0AAW0DTP9-F1
#
_entry.id   AF-A0AAW0DTP9-F1
#
_cell.length_a   1.000
_cell.length_b   1.000
_cell.length_c   1.000
_cell.angle_alpha   90.00
_cell.angle_beta   90.00
_cell.angle_gamma   90.00
#
_symmetry.space_group_name_H-M   'P 1'
#
loop_
_entity.id
_entity.type
_entity.pdbx_description
1 polymer ?
#
loop_
_entity_poly.entity_id
_entity_poly.type
_entity_poly.pdbx_seq_one_letter_code
_entity_poly.pdbx_strand_id
1 'polypeptide(L)'
;MRFSLGKAFGLCLCLASAAVNAARFTPRDAPAWTAPLSTRGRYVVDANGNRFRLQGGNWHGGSGTYQGSGDINDDANHSGGENSHTMPLGLQYVPIDQIIDSFLEIGVNTIRLQFSNQMIHDTTPIQDDWVAANPQFRGMTPLQVYDAVIKALTDRGIAVIINNHTTTSRWCCGVDGNERWDTAQSTSTWISDWVFMVNRYKSNKRVVGADLYNEVRRDILTDPNWGSGGSADWLTASQQAADSIQQANPDILIIVEGINWIGIPVDGFAHSRPTLTPVSRQSHTLLVPNKLVYSAHFYGYTGPNHSGATGIGETSDFRYRDFTRDDLYKVMTDSAAYVALDKQMHYTAPVWHSEFGVGGRGNDFGPDRAWFQNYIDFLIQTDADFAVWPLVGWTKNAGYAMISWDKSGKRTGLYDGDGDWRAPIWRKLIGATRATGQIASVNEWKQLRLDVGDFTQSLAVRKNNGDWDNGAYKAVCPDNLRLIGLGHSSTRGLCTDVSYGSLWASDRAIEVVYDERHVDNSKGDWAGGYTKYECPANYFATGWAIRGSKVSTVMCAKASKTLGTKGRTVWFDQGDNRADQLGGDFGVGQYKGSCATNEYIKGVAFTTRIFANGAPAAIYCVQ
;
A
#
# COMPACT_ATOMS: atom_id res chain seq x y z
N MET A 1 68.32 -0.85 -68.89
CA MET A 1 67.51 -2.08 -68.76
C MET A 1 66.61 -1.92 -67.55
N ARG A 2 65.28 -2.05 -67.72
CA ARG A 2 64.20 -2.50 -66.78
C ARG A 2 64.20 -1.93 -65.33
N PHE A 3 63.11 -1.50 -64.66
CA PHE A 3 61.68 -1.29 -64.91
C PHE A 3 61.13 -0.49 -63.69
N SER A 4 60.16 0.39 -63.98
CA SER A 4 59.03 1.02 -63.23
C SER A 4 58.65 0.73 -61.74
N LEU A 5 57.85 1.70 -61.23
CA LEU A 5 56.87 1.77 -60.11
C LEU A 5 57.40 2.21 -58.73
N GLY A 6 56.80 3.15 -57.99
CA GLY A 6 55.58 3.94 -58.13
C GLY A 6 55.46 4.92 -56.93
N LYS A 7 54.82 6.08 -57.13
CA LYS A 7 54.68 7.16 -56.13
C LYS A 7 53.59 6.86 -55.09
N ALA A 8 53.87 7.10 -53.81
CA ALA A 8 52.85 7.19 -52.76
C ALA A 8 52.91 8.59 -52.11
N PHE A 9 51.77 9.29 -52.13
CA PHE A 9 51.54 10.57 -51.46
C PHE A 9 51.34 10.34 -49.96
N GLY A 10 52.17 10.95 -49.11
CA GLY A 10 52.01 10.94 -47.66
C GLY A 10 50.98 11.98 -47.22
N LEU A 11 49.88 11.53 -46.63
CA LEU A 11 48.87 12.36 -45.99
C LEU A 11 49.28 12.63 -44.54
N CYS A 12 49.38 13.91 -44.17
CA CYS A 12 49.74 14.38 -42.83
C CYS A 12 48.59 14.10 -41.85
N LEU A 13 48.79 13.15 -40.91
CA LEU A 13 47.82 12.84 -39.86
C LEU A 13 47.98 13.85 -38.71
N CYS A 14 47.02 14.77 -38.57
CA CYS A 14 46.86 15.56 -37.35
C CYS A 14 46.38 14.64 -36.22
N LEU A 15 47.19 14.47 -35.18
CA LEU A 15 46.80 13.87 -33.91
C LEU A 15 45.87 14.84 -33.18
N ALA A 16 44.57 14.71 -33.40
CA ALA A 16 43.57 15.27 -32.50
C ALA A 16 43.52 14.39 -31.24
N SER A 17 43.98 14.94 -30.11
CA SER A 17 43.76 14.38 -28.79
C SER A 17 42.25 14.17 -28.56
N ALA A 18 41.82 12.91 -28.55
CA ALA A 18 40.45 12.54 -28.25
C ALA A 18 40.14 12.88 -26.78
N ALA A 19 39.52 14.03 -26.56
CA ALA A 19 38.76 14.26 -25.34
C ALA A 19 37.65 13.20 -25.30
N VAL A 20 37.74 12.29 -24.33
CA VAL A 20 36.67 11.34 -24.04
C VAL A 20 35.43 12.17 -23.70
N ASN A 21 34.43 12.09 -24.58
CA ASN A 21 33.14 12.75 -24.39
C ASN A 21 32.55 12.31 -23.04
N ALA A 22 32.56 13.22 -22.07
CA ALA A 22 31.49 13.29 -21.10
C ALA A 22 30.23 13.62 -21.90
N ALA A 23 29.51 12.60 -22.36
CA ALA A 23 28.14 12.76 -22.82
C ALA A 23 27.37 13.34 -21.63
N ARG A 24 27.21 14.67 -21.63
CA ARG A 24 26.41 15.39 -20.66
C ARG A 24 25.02 14.77 -20.70
N PHE A 25 24.61 14.13 -19.60
CA PHE A 25 23.21 13.77 -19.40
C PHE A 25 22.37 15.03 -19.64
N THR A 26 21.54 15.01 -20.69
CA THR A 26 20.52 16.05 -20.86
C THR A 26 19.51 15.87 -19.75
N PRO A 27 19.26 16.88 -18.90
CA PRO A 27 18.26 16.77 -17.84
C PRO A 27 16.93 16.30 -18.42
N ARG A 28 16.40 15.21 -17.86
CA ARG A 28 15.07 14.68 -18.20
C ARG A 28 14.08 15.05 -17.09
N ASP A 29 12.83 15.30 -17.42
CA ASP A 29 11.78 15.35 -16.40
C ASP A 29 10.88 14.15 -16.55
N ALA A 30 10.26 13.73 -15.44
CA ALA A 30 9.19 12.73 -15.51
C ALA A 30 8.03 13.29 -16.37
N PRO A 31 7.26 12.43 -17.05
CA PRO A 31 6.07 12.86 -17.78
C PRO A 31 5.14 13.70 -16.90
N ALA A 32 4.50 14.73 -17.46
CA ALA A 32 3.63 15.61 -16.68
C ALA A 32 2.39 14.87 -16.15
N TRP A 33 2.06 15.14 -14.88
CA TRP A 33 0.87 14.65 -14.19
C TRP A 33 0.46 15.64 -13.09
N THR A 34 -0.80 15.58 -12.65
CA THR A 34 -1.35 16.53 -11.67
C THR A 34 -1.58 15.86 -10.31
N ALA A 35 -0.93 16.38 -9.27
CA ALA A 35 -1.14 15.94 -7.89
C ALA A 35 -2.41 16.57 -7.26
N PRO A 36 -2.97 16.01 -6.17
CA PRO A 36 -2.59 14.75 -5.52
C PRO A 36 -3.12 13.52 -6.26
N LEU A 37 -2.55 12.34 -5.97
CA LEU A 37 -3.04 11.07 -6.50
C LEU A 37 -4.26 10.56 -5.70
N SER A 38 -5.08 9.74 -6.33
CA SER A 38 -6.21 9.03 -5.71
C SER A 38 -6.42 7.67 -6.38
N THR A 39 -7.42 6.92 -5.96
CA THR A 39 -7.76 5.62 -6.56
C THR A 39 -9.15 5.63 -7.21
N ARG A 40 -9.29 4.86 -8.29
CA ARG A 40 -10.56 4.53 -8.94
C ARG A 40 -10.57 3.04 -9.23
N GLY A 41 -11.22 2.27 -8.34
CA GLY A 41 -11.20 0.82 -8.38
C GLY A 41 -9.77 0.31 -8.26
N ARG A 42 -9.32 -0.47 -9.24
CA ARG A 42 -7.99 -1.06 -9.24
C ARG A 42 -6.85 -0.14 -9.67
N TYR A 43 -7.14 1.10 -10.03
CA TYR A 43 -6.17 2.02 -10.62
C TYR A 43 -5.86 3.21 -9.73
N VAL A 44 -4.59 3.61 -9.71
CA VAL A 44 -4.16 4.93 -9.22
C VAL A 44 -4.34 5.96 -10.34
N VAL A 45 -4.90 7.12 -10.00
CA VAL A 45 -5.17 8.22 -10.92
C VAL A 45 -4.63 9.54 -10.38
N ASP A 46 -4.30 10.45 -11.29
CA ASP A 46 -3.95 11.83 -10.99
C ASP A 46 -5.20 12.65 -10.61
N ALA A 47 -5.02 13.92 -10.22
CA ALA A 47 -6.12 14.79 -9.80
C ALA A 47 -7.16 15.07 -10.90
N ASN A 48 -6.81 14.88 -12.17
CA ASN A 48 -7.74 15.01 -13.30
C ASN A 48 -8.50 13.70 -13.57
N GLY A 49 -8.13 12.61 -12.91
CA GLY A 49 -8.69 11.28 -13.13
C GLY A 49 -7.99 10.47 -14.23
N ASN A 50 -6.84 10.93 -14.71
CA ASN A 50 -6.03 10.17 -15.66
C ASN A 50 -5.26 9.08 -14.95
N ARG A 51 -5.10 7.92 -15.59
CA ARG A 51 -4.30 6.81 -15.09
C ARG A 51 -2.88 7.27 -14.80
N PHE A 52 -2.47 7.19 -13.53
CA PHE A 52 -1.08 7.35 -13.11
C PHE A 52 -0.54 5.98 -12.68
N ARG A 53 0.28 5.35 -13.52
CA ARG A 53 0.95 4.09 -13.19
C ARG A 53 2.17 4.36 -12.32
N LEU A 54 2.23 3.74 -11.15
CA LEU A 54 3.45 3.73 -10.35
C LEU A 54 4.48 2.83 -11.05
N GLN A 55 5.37 3.44 -11.83
CA GLN A 55 6.53 2.79 -12.44
C GLN A 55 7.73 3.07 -11.53
N GLY A 56 7.80 2.29 -10.47
CA GLY A 56 8.62 2.60 -9.31
C GLY A 56 10.01 2.00 -9.32
N GLY A 57 10.86 2.54 -8.44
CA GLY A 57 12.06 1.88 -7.97
C GLY A 57 12.34 2.22 -6.50
N ASN A 58 12.98 1.30 -5.79
CA ASN A 58 13.33 1.45 -4.39
C ASN A 58 14.70 2.10 -4.23
N TRP A 59 14.74 3.34 -3.72
CA TRP A 59 16.00 3.99 -3.36
C TRP A 59 16.28 3.78 -1.87
N HIS A 60 17.03 2.71 -1.58
CA HIS A 60 17.35 2.30 -0.23
C HIS A 60 18.53 3.08 0.37
N GLY A 61 18.78 2.85 1.66
CA GLY A 61 19.91 3.41 2.40
C GLY A 61 19.50 4.30 3.57
N GLY A 62 18.40 5.07 3.43
CA GLY A 62 17.88 5.93 4.50
C GLY A 62 17.35 5.17 5.73
N SER A 63 16.97 3.91 5.55
CA SER A 63 16.62 2.99 6.63
C SER A 63 17.83 2.36 7.34
N GLY A 64 19.04 2.62 6.84
CA GLY A 64 20.29 2.03 7.33
C GLY A 64 20.64 0.70 6.65
N THR A 65 21.94 0.42 6.57
CA THR A 65 22.48 -0.81 5.94
C THR A 65 23.38 -1.62 6.87
N TYR A 66 23.56 -1.16 8.10
CA TYR A 66 24.38 -1.83 9.12
C TYR A 66 23.79 -3.21 9.46
N GLN A 67 24.60 -4.25 9.55
CA GLN A 67 24.13 -5.62 9.83
C GLN A 67 23.83 -5.86 11.32
N GLY A 68 24.12 -4.89 12.20
CA GLY A 68 23.83 -4.99 13.64
C GLY A 68 24.99 -5.53 14.49
N SER A 69 26.16 -5.82 13.90
CA SER A 69 27.36 -6.23 14.64
C SER A 69 28.63 -5.69 13.98
N GLY A 70 29.68 -5.44 14.78
CA GLY A 70 30.95 -4.86 14.33
C GLY A 70 31.05 -3.34 14.50
N ASP A 71 32.05 -2.72 13.88
CA ASP A 71 32.16 -1.26 13.78
C ASP A 71 31.23 -0.75 12.67
N ILE A 72 30.33 0.17 13.02
CA ILE A 72 29.37 0.80 12.09
C ILE A 72 30.05 1.68 11.02
N ASN A 73 31.32 2.03 11.20
CA ASN A 73 32.09 2.78 10.20
C ASN A 73 32.85 1.87 9.23
N ASP A 74 32.90 0.56 9.48
CA ASP A 74 33.50 -0.40 8.56
C ASP A 74 32.45 -0.92 7.59
N ASP A 75 32.65 -0.62 6.29
CA ASP A 75 31.81 -1.09 5.19
C ASP A 75 31.54 -2.61 5.26
N ALA A 76 32.48 -3.42 5.74
CA ALA A 76 32.32 -4.87 5.84
C ALA A 76 31.13 -5.29 6.74
N ASN A 77 30.74 -4.42 7.67
CA ASN A 77 29.61 -4.65 8.58
C ASN A 77 28.28 -4.13 8.03
N HIS A 78 28.23 -3.74 6.75
CA HIS A 78 27.01 -3.31 6.05
C HIS A 78 26.59 -4.33 5.00
N SER A 79 25.30 -4.43 4.73
CA SER A 79 24.78 -5.33 3.70
C SER A 79 25.41 -5.02 2.35
N GLY A 80 25.94 -6.03 1.65
CA GLY A 80 26.65 -5.85 0.39
C GLY A 80 27.94 -5.02 0.48
N GLY A 81 28.41 -4.70 1.69
CA GLY A 81 29.46 -3.72 1.90
C GLY A 81 29.00 -2.26 1.73
N GLU A 82 27.69 -2.01 1.70
CA GLU A 82 27.07 -0.74 1.27
C GLU A 82 26.78 0.21 2.43
N ASN A 83 27.79 0.85 3.02
CA ASN A 83 27.58 1.84 4.08
C ASN A 83 26.85 3.10 3.60
N SER A 84 25.56 3.18 3.92
CA SER A 84 24.71 4.30 3.51
C SER A 84 24.84 5.52 4.40
N HIS A 85 25.46 5.40 5.58
CA HIS A 85 25.43 6.43 6.63
C HIS A 85 24.02 6.97 6.92
N THR A 86 23.00 6.10 6.84
CA THR A 86 21.58 6.45 7.03
C THR A 86 21.11 7.53 6.04
N MET A 87 21.64 7.53 4.82
CA MET A 87 21.20 8.37 3.70
C MET A 87 20.83 7.51 2.49
N PRO A 88 20.02 8.01 1.55
CA PRO A 88 19.82 7.34 0.27
C PRO A 88 21.16 7.00 -0.40
N LEU A 89 21.32 5.74 -0.79
CA LEU A 89 22.60 5.20 -1.23
C LEU A 89 23.11 5.91 -2.49
N GLY A 90 24.42 6.09 -2.63
CA GLY A 90 25.06 6.71 -3.80
C GLY A 90 25.35 8.20 -3.65
N LEU A 91 24.66 8.90 -2.73
CA LEU A 91 24.93 10.32 -2.43
C LEU A 91 26.35 10.58 -1.90
N GLN A 92 27.03 9.54 -1.42
CA GLN A 92 28.42 9.58 -0.99
C GLN A 92 29.37 9.88 -2.14
N TYR A 93 29.04 9.40 -3.35
CA TYR A 93 30.00 9.31 -4.45
C TYR A 93 29.59 10.12 -5.67
N VAL A 94 28.29 10.42 -5.82
CA VAL A 94 27.77 11.03 -7.05
C VAL A 94 26.77 12.15 -6.74
N PRO A 95 26.79 13.26 -7.50
CA PRO A 95 25.80 14.32 -7.37
C PRO A 95 24.37 13.78 -7.54
N ILE A 96 23.46 14.23 -6.68
CA ILE A 96 22.07 13.78 -6.64
C ILE A 96 21.36 13.84 -8.01
N ASP A 97 21.61 14.88 -8.81
CA ASP A 97 20.98 15.05 -10.11
C ASP A 97 21.35 13.94 -11.10
N GLN A 98 22.58 13.42 -11.05
CA GLN A 98 23.00 12.33 -11.94
C GLN A 98 22.36 10.99 -11.55
N ILE A 99 22.10 10.79 -10.25
CA ILE A 99 21.38 9.63 -9.76
C ILE A 99 19.92 9.70 -10.26
N ILE A 100 19.28 10.87 -10.12
CA ILE A 100 17.91 11.10 -10.60
C ILE A 100 17.81 10.94 -12.13
N ASP A 101 18.77 11.48 -12.89
CA ASP A 101 18.83 11.29 -14.34
C ASP A 101 18.86 9.81 -14.73
N SER A 102 19.56 8.98 -13.97
CA SER A 102 19.64 7.54 -14.20
C SER A 102 18.31 6.82 -13.94
N PHE A 103 17.49 7.32 -13.01
CA PHE A 103 16.15 6.77 -12.76
C PHE A 103 15.23 7.04 -13.96
N LEU A 104 15.25 8.27 -14.44
CA LEU A 104 14.45 8.70 -15.59
C LEU A 104 14.92 8.01 -16.89
N GLU A 105 16.21 7.68 -16.99
CA GLU A 105 16.76 6.92 -18.12
C GLU A 105 16.07 5.57 -18.30
N ILE A 106 15.82 4.86 -17.20
CA ILE A 106 15.19 3.53 -17.22
C ILE A 106 13.66 3.60 -17.09
N GLY A 107 13.06 4.79 -17.20
CA GLY A 107 11.61 4.97 -17.21
C GLY A 107 10.94 4.88 -15.84
N VAL A 108 11.68 5.08 -14.75
CA VAL A 108 11.11 5.20 -13.40
C VAL A 108 10.47 6.58 -13.23
N ASN A 109 9.24 6.62 -12.75
CA ASN A 109 8.49 7.86 -12.48
C ASN A 109 8.10 8.01 -11.00
N THR A 110 8.34 6.98 -10.19
CA THR A 110 7.96 6.91 -8.78
C THR A 110 9.13 6.37 -7.97
N ILE A 111 9.44 6.94 -6.81
CA ILE A 111 10.47 6.43 -5.90
C ILE A 111 9.82 6.02 -4.59
N ARG A 112 10.04 4.75 -4.21
CA ARG A 112 9.83 4.27 -2.84
C ARG A 112 11.08 4.61 -2.04
N LEU A 113 10.97 5.61 -1.17
CA LEU A 113 12.10 6.20 -0.45
C LEU A 113 12.04 5.79 1.02
N GLN A 114 13.03 5.00 1.44
CA GLN A 114 13.01 4.36 2.76
C GLN A 114 13.57 5.27 3.85
N PHE A 115 12.91 5.26 5.00
CA PHE A 115 13.43 5.85 6.23
C PHE A 115 13.30 4.86 7.39
N SER A 116 13.98 5.16 8.48
CA SER A 116 13.82 4.49 9.77
C SER A 116 13.26 5.44 10.82
N ASN A 117 12.50 4.96 11.80
CA ASN A 117 12.04 5.83 12.91
C ASN A 117 13.23 6.46 13.65
N GLN A 118 14.31 5.70 13.87
CA GLN A 118 15.53 6.24 14.47
C GLN A 118 16.11 7.43 13.68
N MET A 119 16.14 7.37 12.33
CA MET A 119 16.64 8.47 11.48
C MET A 119 15.89 9.78 11.73
N ILE A 120 14.56 9.73 11.90
CA ILE A 120 13.76 10.96 12.01
C ILE A 120 13.95 11.68 13.35
N HIS A 121 14.45 10.97 14.36
CA HIS A 121 14.81 11.50 15.68
C HIS A 121 16.31 11.79 15.82
N ASP A 122 17.13 11.41 14.84
CA ASP A 122 18.57 11.66 14.86
C ASP A 122 18.86 13.14 14.50
N THR A 123 19.42 13.84 15.47
CA THR A 123 19.79 15.26 15.35
C THR A 123 21.28 15.46 15.12
N THR A 124 22.04 14.36 15.01
CA THR A 124 23.48 14.39 14.74
C THR A 124 23.72 14.77 13.29
N PRO A 125 24.50 15.83 12.99
CA PRO A 125 24.88 16.13 11.63
C PRO A 125 25.71 14.99 11.02
N ILE A 126 25.49 14.72 9.73
CA ILE A 126 26.33 13.81 8.96
C ILE A 126 27.75 14.37 8.83
N GLN A 127 28.74 13.50 8.64
CA GLN A 127 30.11 13.95 8.42
C GLN A 127 30.26 14.54 7.01
N ASP A 128 31.03 15.62 6.88
CA ASP A 128 31.20 16.35 5.62
C ASP A 128 31.81 15.49 4.50
N ASP A 129 32.69 14.56 4.84
CA ASP A 129 33.33 13.65 3.88
C ASP A 129 32.34 12.64 3.29
N TRP A 130 31.25 12.31 4.01
CA TRP A 130 30.20 11.40 3.53
C TRP A 130 29.35 12.02 2.40
N VAL A 131 29.45 13.32 2.19
CA VAL A 131 28.72 14.06 1.15
C VAL A 131 29.65 14.94 0.33
N ALA A 132 30.90 14.53 0.15
CA ALA A 132 31.86 15.27 -0.68
C ALA A 132 31.34 15.50 -2.12
N ALA A 133 30.58 14.55 -2.67
CA ALA A 133 29.93 14.68 -3.97
C ALA A 133 28.67 15.58 -3.97
N ASN A 134 28.13 15.89 -2.79
CA ASN A 134 26.97 16.75 -2.58
C ASN A 134 27.24 17.79 -1.46
N PRO A 135 28.15 18.76 -1.67
CA PRO A 135 28.57 19.71 -0.63
C PRO A 135 27.44 20.53 -0.02
N GLN A 136 26.32 20.67 -0.72
CA GLN A 136 25.11 21.33 -0.23
C GLN A 136 24.46 20.61 0.97
N PHE A 137 24.87 19.38 1.29
CA PHE A 137 24.37 18.60 2.43
C PHE A 137 25.25 18.69 3.68
N ARG A 138 26.39 19.40 3.64
CA ARG A 138 27.27 19.56 4.80
C ARG A 138 26.54 20.19 5.98
N GLY A 139 26.78 19.66 7.18
CA GLY A 139 26.12 20.09 8.41
C GLY A 139 24.63 19.75 8.53
N MET A 140 24.05 19.00 7.57
CA MET A 140 22.67 18.51 7.68
C MET A 140 22.58 17.27 8.57
N THR A 141 21.41 17.04 9.17
CA THR A 141 21.06 15.74 9.76
C THR A 141 20.60 14.75 8.68
N PRO A 142 20.55 13.44 8.96
CA PRO A 142 20.01 12.45 8.02
C PRO A 142 18.60 12.80 7.49
N LEU A 143 17.70 13.28 8.36
CA LEU A 143 16.37 13.72 7.95
C LEU A 143 16.41 14.96 7.02
N GLN A 144 17.33 15.90 7.25
CA GLN A 144 17.49 17.06 6.38
C GLN A 144 18.05 16.69 4.99
N VAL A 145 18.94 15.70 4.92
CA VAL A 145 19.36 15.11 3.62
C VAL A 145 18.16 14.47 2.92
N TYR A 146 17.36 13.72 3.67
CA TYR A 146 16.14 13.09 3.15
C TYR A 146 15.14 14.13 2.61
N ASP A 147 14.97 15.29 3.28
CA ASP A 147 14.16 16.41 2.75
C ASP A 147 14.67 16.92 1.41
N ALA A 148 15.99 17.12 1.30
CA ALA A 148 16.61 17.64 0.10
C ALA A 148 16.49 16.64 -1.06
N VAL A 149 16.56 15.34 -0.77
CA VAL A 149 16.32 14.26 -1.74
C VAL A 149 14.88 14.27 -2.22
N ILE A 150 13.90 14.36 -1.32
CA ILE A 150 12.48 14.50 -1.70
C ILE A 150 12.29 15.71 -2.60
N LYS A 151 12.87 16.86 -2.23
CA LYS A 151 12.77 18.07 -3.04
C LYS A 151 13.34 17.85 -4.44
N ALA A 152 14.56 17.33 -4.55
CA ALA A 152 15.21 17.09 -5.83
C ALA A 152 14.41 16.12 -6.72
N LEU A 153 13.86 15.04 -6.15
CA LEU A 153 12.98 14.11 -6.88
C LEU A 153 11.72 14.81 -7.40
N THR A 154 11.04 15.53 -6.52
CA THR A 154 9.75 16.15 -6.84
C THR A 154 9.87 17.36 -7.78
N ASP A 155 10.96 18.12 -7.71
CA ASP A 155 11.31 19.17 -8.68
C ASP A 155 11.43 18.61 -10.10
N ARG A 156 11.86 17.35 -10.25
CA ARG A 156 11.99 16.61 -11.52
C ARG A 156 10.72 15.85 -11.91
N GLY A 157 9.60 16.13 -11.23
CA GLY A 157 8.29 15.56 -11.52
C GLY A 157 8.08 14.12 -11.02
N ILE A 158 9.05 13.53 -10.32
CA ILE A 158 8.95 12.17 -9.79
C ILE A 158 7.98 12.15 -8.61
N ALA A 159 7.10 11.15 -8.57
CA ALA A 159 6.25 10.89 -7.41
C ALA A 159 7.06 10.20 -6.32
N VAL A 160 6.95 10.65 -5.07
CA VAL A 160 7.65 10.03 -3.94
C VAL A 160 6.66 9.34 -3.02
N ILE A 161 6.90 8.07 -2.74
CA ILE A 161 6.24 7.31 -1.69
C ILE A 161 7.26 7.14 -0.58
N ILE A 162 6.98 7.71 0.59
CA ILE A 162 7.83 7.54 1.77
C ILE A 162 7.46 6.20 2.43
N ASN A 163 8.48 5.42 2.78
CA ASN A 163 8.31 4.08 3.35
C ASN A 163 9.00 3.98 4.70
N ASN A 164 8.23 3.66 5.75
CA ASN A 164 8.81 3.31 7.03
C ASN A 164 9.34 1.88 6.92
N HIS A 165 10.64 1.76 6.71
CA HIS A 165 11.25 0.47 6.40
C HIS A 165 11.67 -0.29 7.65
N THR A 166 12.15 0.44 8.65
CA THR A 166 12.65 -0.12 9.92
C THR A 166 12.37 0.84 11.08
N THR A 167 12.36 0.32 12.30
CA THR A 167 12.33 1.15 13.51
C THR A 167 13.74 1.69 13.82
N THR A 168 14.75 0.82 13.75
CA THR A 168 16.18 1.13 13.97
C THR A 168 16.92 1.24 12.64
N SER A 169 17.94 2.09 12.55
CA SER A 169 18.70 2.36 11.32
C SER A 169 19.68 1.23 10.98
N ARG A 170 19.16 0.06 10.59
CA ARG A 170 19.94 -1.14 10.23
C ARG A 170 19.30 -1.94 9.09
N TRP A 171 20.07 -2.88 8.55
CA TRP A 171 19.61 -3.82 7.53
C TRP A 171 18.59 -4.82 8.09
N CYS A 172 17.54 -5.08 7.32
CA CYS A 172 16.49 -6.07 7.59
C CYS A 172 16.68 -7.30 6.66
N CYS A 173 15.87 -8.36 6.63
CA CYS A 173 14.55 -8.57 7.20
C CYS A 173 14.45 -9.98 7.81
N GLY A 174 15.29 -10.27 8.80
CA GLY A 174 15.28 -11.49 9.60
C GLY A 174 14.72 -11.24 11.00
N VAL A 175 15.37 -11.82 12.01
CA VAL A 175 15.18 -11.45 13.41
C VAL A 175 16.14 -10.32 13.75
N ASP A 176 15.68 -9.10 13.50
CA ASP A 176 16.45 -7.87 13.56
C ASP A 176 15.72 -6.76 14.30
N GLY A 177 14.79 -7.06 15.21
CA GLY A 177 14.10 -6.05 16.02
C GLY A 177 13.26 -5.03 15.21
N ASN A 178 13.12 -5.22 13.89
CA ASN A 178 12.26 -4.45 13.00
C ASN A 178 11.22 -5.34 12.32
N GLU A 179 10.91 -6.50 12.89
CA GLU A 179 9.95 -7.47 12.35
C GLU A 179 8.54 -6.89 12.25
N ARG A 180 8.19 -6.01 13.20
CA ARG A 180 6.93 -5.28 13.26
C ARG A 180 7.16 -3.85 13.74
N TRP A 181 6.16 -3.00 13.50
CA TRP A 181 6.14 -1.62 13.96
C TRP A 181 6.19 -1.49 15.48
N ASP A 182 5.80 -2.54 16.22
CA ASP A 182 5.73 -2.59 17.68
C ASP A 182 6.87 -3.38 18.35
N THR A 183 7.89 -3.82 17.60
CA THR A 183 8.98 -4.62 18.19
C THR A 183 9.94 -3.77 19.02
N ALA A 184 10.46 -2.68 18.45
CA ALA A 184 11.47 -1.82 19.09
C ALA A 184 10.89 -0.49 19.61
N GLN A 185 9.58 -0.28 19.47
CA GLN A 185 8.86 0.90 19.94
C GLN A 185 7.38 0.55 20.17
N SER A 186 6.59 1.46 20.73
CA SER A 186 5.14 1.26 20.83
C SER A 186 4.42 1.64 19.53
N THR A 187 3.25 1.03 19.30
CA THR A 187 2.33 1.43 18.22
C THR A 187 1.99 2.93 18.24
N SER A 188 1.84 3.51 19.44
CA SER A 188 1.53 4.94 19.58
C SER A 188 2.68 5.84 19.11
N THR A 189 3.93 5.49 19.41
CA THR A 189 5.11 6.21 18.92
C THR A 189 5.22 6.10 17.41
N TRP A 190 5.07 4.89 16.86
CA TRP A 190 5.07 4.66 15.42
C TRP A 190 4.01 5.50 14.68
N ILE A 191 2.78 5.57 15.20
CA ILE A 191 1.72 6.41 14.62
C ILE A 191 2.08 7.91 14.72
N SER A 192 2.64 8.35 15.85
CA SER A 192 3.08 9.74 16.03
C SER A 192 4.17 10.13 15.04
N ASP A 193 5.13 9.23 14.80
CA ASP A 193 6.21 9.41 13.82
C ASP A 193 5.65 9.52 12.40
N TRP A 194 4.64 8.71 12.06
CA TRP A 194 3.91 8.83 10.80
C TRP A 194 3.23 10.19 10.64
N VAL A 195 2.51 10.63 11.67
CA VAL A 195 1.85 11.95 11.69
C VAL A 195 2.87 13.08 11.53
N PHE A 196 4.04 12.97 12.16
CA PHE A 196 5.15 13.91 11.97
C PHE A 196 5.61 13.95 10.51
N MET A 197 5.91 12.79 9.91
CA MET A 197 6.41 12.70 8.54
C MET A 197 5.40 13.22 7.51
N VAL A 198 4.11 12.86 7.61
CA VAL A 198 3.11 13.33 6.63
C VAL A 198 2.80 14.82 6.79
N ASN A 199 2.92 15.40 7.99
CA ASN A 199 2.82 16.84 8.18
C ASN A 199 4.03 17.57 7.60
N ARG A 200 5.23 17.01 7.77
CA ARG A 200 6.48 17.57 7.24
C ARG A 200 6.43 17.78 5.72
N TYR A 201 5.85 16.84 4.98
CA TYR A 201 5.79 16.88 3.52
C TYR A 201 4.42 17.31 2.96
N LYS A 202 3.45 17.72 3.80
CA LYS A 202 2.06 17.98 3.41
C LYS A 202 1.89 19.00 2.28
N SER A 203 2.77 20.01 2.22
CA SER A 203 2.74 21.06 1.19
C SER A 203 3.27 20.56 -0.16
N ASN A 204 4.10 19.54 -0.18
CA ASN A 204 4.62 18.93 -1.40
C ASN A 204 3.69 17.82 -1.89
N LYS A 205 2.74 18.16 -2.77
CA LYS A 205 1.75 17.20 -3.28
C LYS A 205 2.33 16.08 -4.15
N ARG A 206 3.62 16.15 -4.51
CA ARG A 206 4.35 15.08 -5.19
C ARG A 206 4.95 14.05 -4.22
N VAL A 207 4.84 14.27 -2.91
CA VAL A 207 4.89 13.19 -1.92
C VAL A 207 3.50 12.57 -1.87
N VAL A 208 3.35 11.45 -2.58
CA VAL A 208 2.04 10.90 -2.98
C VAL A 208 1.54 9.77 -2.10
N GLY A 209 2.42 9.10 -1.34
CA GLY A 209 2.06 7.90 -0.59
C GLY A 209 2.82 7.74 0.72
N ALA A 210 2.15 7.16 1.71
CA ALA A 210 2.73 6.64 2.93
C ALA A 210 2.63 5.10 2.90
N ASP A 211 3.77 4.42 2.78
CA ASP A 211 3.89 2.97 2.84
C ASP A 211 4.25 2.53 4.25
N LEU A 212 3.25 2.00 4.96
CA LEU A 212 3.13 2.11 6.41
C LEU A 212 4.20 1.35 7.18
N TYR A 213 4.53 0.12 6.80
CA TYR A 213 5.59 -0.64 7.44
C TYR A 213 6.05 -1.78 6.55
N ASN A 214 7.37 -1.89 6.36
CA ASN A 214 7.98 -2.87 5.48
C ASN A 214 7.97 -4.29 6.07
N GLU A 215 7.48 -5.24 5.28
CA GLU A 215 7.62 -6.67 5.49
C GLU A 215 7.31 -7.15 6.91
N VAL A 216 6.10 -6.80 7.38
CA VAL A 216 5.56 -7.23 8.68
C VAL A 216 5.68 -8.75 8.81
N ARG A 217 6.47 -9.19 9.78
CA ARG A 217 6.84 -10.60 9.97
C ARG A 217 6.92 -10.96 11.44
N ARG A 218 7.01 -12.27 11.65
CA ARG A 218 7.25 -12.92 12.91
C ARG A 218 8.57 -12.49 13.57
N ASP A 219 8.56 -12.31 14.89
CA ASP A 219 9.77 -12.30 15.73
C ASP A 219 10.05 -13.70 16.33
N ILE A 220 10.92 -13.84 17.34
CA ILE A 220 11.21 -15.16 17.92
C ILE A 220 9.97 -15.82 18.53
N LEU A 221 9.03 -15.05 19.08
CA LEU A 221 7.92 -15.54 19.91
C LEU A 221 6.53 -15.24 19.32
N THR A 222 6.40 -14.20 18.51
CA THR A 222 5.12 -13.60 18.15
C THR A 222 4.95 -13.52 16.64
N ASP A 223 3.85 -14.08 16.15
CA ASP A 223 3.39 -13.92 14.77
C ASP A 223 2.53 -12.65 14.64
N PRO A 224 2.72 -11.84 13.59
CA PRO A 224 1.73 -10.85 13.21
C PRO A 224 0.43 -11.54 12.79
N ASN A 225 -0.70 -10.87 13.00
CA ASN A 225 -2.00 -11.35 12.56
C ASN A 225 -2.80 -10.27 11.82
N TRP A 226 -3.93 -10.67 11.25
CA TRP A 226 -4.83 -9.79 10.50
C TRP A 226 -6.23 -9.89 11.09
N GLY A 227 -6.58 -8.97 12.00
CA GLY A 227 -7.92 -8.81 12.55
C GLY A 227 -8.29 -9.74 13.70
N SER A 228 -7.33 -10.47 14.27
CA SER A 228 -7.55 -11.32 15.45
C SER A 228 -7.34 -10.58 16.77
N GLY A 229 -6.98 -9.29 16.72
CA GLY A 229 -6.71 -8.46 17.89
C GLY A 229 -5.34 -8.70 18.52
N GLY A 230 -5.12 -8.07 19.68
CA GLY A 230 -3.82 -8.05 20.36
C GLY A 230 -2.86 -7.01 19.79
N SER A 231 -1.65 -6.94 20.35
CA SER A 231 -0.66 -5.92 19.95
C SER A 231 -0.08 -6.14 18.55
N ALA A 232 0.04 -7.41 18.12
CA ALA A 232 0.60 -7.80 16.83
C ALA A 232 -0.43 -7.84 15.68
N ASP A 233 -1.62 -7.26 15.87
CA ASP A 233 -2.65 -7.20 14.82
C ASP A 233 -2.35 -6.07 13.82
N TRP A 234 -1.81 -6.47 12.67
CA TRP A 234 -1.42 -5.54 11.62
C TRP A 234 -2.60 -4.78 11.04
N LEU A 235 -3.75 -5.43 10.85
CA LEU A 235 -4.96 -4.81 10.32
C LEU A 235 -5.48 -3.70 11.25
N THR A 236 -5.36 -3.90 12.56
CA THR A 236 -5.78 -2.91 13.55
C THR A 236 -4.78 -1.74 13.61
N ALA A 237 -3.48 -2.01 13.70
CA ALA A 237 -2.46 -0.98 13.79
C ALA A 237 -2.38 -0.12 12.51
N SER A 238 -2.37 -0.73 11.33
CA SER A 238 -2.33 -0.02 10.05
C SER A 238 -3.58 0.82 9.81
N GLN A 239 -4.77 0.37 10.23
CA GLN A 239 -5.97 1.19 10.20
C GLN A 239 -5.85 2.43 11.12
N GLN A 240 -5.36 2.27 12.34
CA GLN A 240 -5.20 3.39 13.28
C GLN A 240 -4.18 4.43 12.76
N ALA A 241 -3.09 3.96 12.15
CA ALA A 241 -2.13 4.81 11.46
C ALA A 241 -2.80 5.54 10.29
N ALA A 242 -3.53 4.83 9.43
CA ALA A 242 -4.23 5.39 8.28
C ALA A 242 -5.22 6.49 8.69
N ASP A 243 -6.03 6.24 9.73
CA ASP A 243 -6.99 7.20 10.27
C ASP A 243 -6.30 8.48 10.78
N SER A 244 -5.17 8.33 11.46
CA SER A 244 -4.38 9.45 12.00
C SER A 244 -3.68 10.24 10.90
N ILE A 245 -3.12 9.53 9.90
CA ILE A 245 -2.51 10.13 8.72
C ILE A 245 -3.55 10.90 7.92
N GLN A 246 -4.74 10.36 7.65
CA GLN A 246 -5.74 11.04 6.84
C GLN A 246 -6.31 12.30 7.52
N GLN A 247 -6.38 12.32 8.85
CA GLN A 247 -6.72 13.54 9.59
C GLN A 247 -5.62 14.61 9.47
N ALA A 248 -4.34 14.19 9.42
CA ALA A 248 -3.22 15.11 9.24
C ALA A 248 -3.04 15.56 7.78
N ASN A 249 -3.14 14.65 6.81
CA ASN A 249 -2.94 14.87 5.39
C ASN A 249 -3.87 13.96 4.55
N PRO A 250 -5.08 14.41 4.19
CA PRO A 250 -6.05 13.61 3.44
C PRO A 250 -5.69 13.41 1.95
N ASP A 251 -4.66 14.11 1.45
CA ASP A 251 -4.29 14.07 0.04
C ASP A 251 -3.42 12.86 -0.32
N ILE A 252 -2.76 12.24 0.66
CA ILE A 252 -1.79 11.17 0.42
C ILE A 252 -2.47 9.80 0.27
N LEU A 253 -1.91 8.94 -0.58
CA LEU A 253 -2.27 7.53 -0.63
C LEU A 253 -1.80 6.83 0.65
N ILE A 254 -2.61 5.89 1.14
CA ILE A 254 -2.23 4.99 2.23
C ILE A 254 -1.93 3.63 1.60
N ILE A 255 -0.68 3.20 1.73
CA ILE A 255 -0.19 1.94 1.18
C ILE A 255 -0.02 0.95 2.33
N VAL A 256 -0.75 -0.17 2.26
CA VAL A 256 -0.71 -1.21 3.27
C VAL A 256 -0.14 -2.49 2.67
N GLU A 257 1.04 -2.87 3.13
CA GLU A 257 1.65 -4.17 2.82
C GLU A 257 0.86 -5.33 3.44
N GLY A 258 1.03 -6.51 2.87
CA GLY A 258 0.56 -7.77 3.46
C GLY A 258 1.42 -8.25 4.63
N ILE A 259 1.08 -9.42 5.18
CA ILE A 259 1.94 -10.10 6.14
C ILE A 259 3.00 -10.91 5.38
N ASN A 260 4.26 -10.61 5.63
CA ASN A 260 5.40 -11.19 4.95
C ASN A 260 5.70 -12.63 5.42
N TRP A 261 5.58 -12.91 6.72
CA TRP A 261 5.85 -14.26 7.22
C TRP A 261 5.19 -14.53 8.58
N ILE A 262 4.64 -15.73 8.73
CA ILE A 262 4.17 -16.30 9.99
C ILE A 262 4.70 -17.73 10.16
N GLY A 263 4.81 -18.17 11.41
CA GLY A 263 5.19 -19.53 11.76
C GLY A 263 6.68 -19.82 11.65
N ILE A 264 7.06 -21.04 12.03
CA ILE A 264 8.47 -21.45 12.17
C ILE A 264 8.95 -22.01 10.82
N PRO A 265 9.94 -21.41 10.13
CA PRO A 265 10.39 -21.82 8.80
C PRO A 265 11.26 -23.10 8.88
N VAL A 266 10.65 -24.22 9.28
CA VAL A 266 11.29 -25.53 9.44
C VAL A 266 10.33 -26.60 8.96
N ASP A 267 10.82 -27.53 8.14
CA ASP A 267 10.02 -28.66 7.65
C ASP A 267 9.28 -29.39 8.78
N GLY A 268 7.98 -29.62 8.56
CA GLY A 268 7.09 -30.27 9.54
C GLY A 268 6.44 -29.32 10.55
N PHE A 269 6.82 -28.04 10.59
CA PHE A 269 6.10 -27.00 11.34
C PHE A 269 5.15 -26.22 10.43
N ALA A 270 4.20 -25.50 11.04
CA ALA A 270 3.32 -24.61 10.30
C ALA A 270 4.04 -23.28 10.04
N HIS A 271 4.13 -22.89 8.77
CA HIS A 271 4.68 -21.63 8.30
C HIS A 271 4.08 -21.24 6.96
N SER A 272 3.99 -19.93 6.70
CA SER A 272 3.53 -19.42 5.41
C SER A 272 3.84 -17.92 5.27
N ARG A 273 3.66 -17.43 4.05
CA ARG A 273 3.64 -16.02 3.64
C ARG A 273 2.19 -15.66 3.26
N PRO A 274 1.39 -15.10 4.20
CA PRO A 274 -0.01 -14.78 3.91
C PRO A 274 -0.20 -13.71 2.83
N THR A 275 0.76 -12.80 2.66
CA THR A 275 0.67 -11.65 1.74
C THR A 275 -0.66 -10.90 1.98
N LEU A 276 -1.54 -10.82 0.97
CA LEU A 276 -2.83 -10.14 1.03
C LEU A 276 -4.00 -11.13 1.08
N THR A 277 -3.78 -12.43 1.28
CA THR A 277 -4.87 -13.43 1.36
C THR A 277 -5.98 -13.06 2.37
N PRO A 278 -5.71 -12.44 3.54
CA PRO A 278 -6.77 -12.13 4.51
C PRO A 278 -7.68 -10.96 4.10
N VAL A 279 -7.27 -10.13 3.13
CA VAL A 279 -7.97 -8.91 2.71
C VAL A 279 -9.40 -9.20 2.23
N SER A 280 -9.61 -10.35 1.57
CA SER A 280 -10.92 -10.83 1.13
C SER A 280 -11.93 -11.02 2.26
N ARG A 281 -11.47 -11.25 3.49
CA ARG A 281 -12.31 -11.47 4.67
C ARG A 281 -12.48 -10.19 5.48
N GLN A 282 -11.40 -9.41 5.58
CA GLN A 282 -11.38 -8.17 6.33
C GLN A 282 -10.50 -7.12 5.65
N SER A 283 -11.14 -6.12 5.07
CA SER A 283 -10.45 -5.03 4.38
C SER A 283 -10.33 -3.78 5.26
N HIS A 284 -9.41 -2.91 4.90
CA HIS A 284 -9.39 -1.53 5.37
C HIS A 284 -10.58 -0.77 4.80
N THR A 285 -11.10 0.15 5.60
CA THR A 285 -12.01 1.20 5.15
C THR A 285 -11.45 2.50 5.70
N LEU A 286 -11.05 3.39 4.81
CA LEU A 286 -10.43 4.66 5.18
C LEU A 286 -11.49 5.76 5.33
N LEU A 287 -11.15 6.82 6.09
CA LEU A 287 -11.96 8.03 6.24
C LEU A 287 -12.21 8.73 4.89
N VAL A 288 -11.18 8.74 4.03
CA VAL A 288 -11.24 9.14 2.62
C VAL A 288 -11.04 7.88 1.76
N PRO A 289 -12.12 7.28 1.22
CA PRO A 289 -12.06 5.93 0.64
C PRO A 289 -11.14 5.76 -0.57
N ASN A 290 -11.03 6.79 -1.41
CA ASN A 290 -10.29 6.76 -2.68
C ASN A 290 -8.77 7.01 -2.52
N LYS A 291 -8.19 6.51 -1.42
CA LYS A 291 -6.76 6.69 -1.08
C LYS A 291 -6.04 5.38 -0.74
N LEU A 292 -6.76 4.26 -0.64
CA LEU A 292 -6.16 2.98 -0.27
C LEU A 292 -5.46 2.32 -1.45
N VAL A 293 -4.24 1.85 -1.22
CA VAL A 293 -3.48 0.95 -2.10
C VAL A 293 -2.98 -0.21 -1.23
N TYR A 294 -3.09 -1.45 -1.71
CA TYR A 294 -2.40 -2.57 -1.08
C TYR A 294 -1.08 -2.83 -1.75
N SER A 295 -0.13 -3.43 -1.03
CA SER A 295 1.20 -3.72 -1.56
C SER A 295 1.63 -5.15 -1.30
N ALA A 296 2.39 -5.72 -2.25
CA ALA A 296 2.89 -7.09 -2.17
C ALA A 296 4.31 -7.23 -2.72
N HIS A 297 5.11 -8.09 -2.07
CA HIS A 297 6.50 -8.35 -2.43
C HIS A 297 6.65 -9.75 -2.99
N PHE A 298 7.42 -9.90 -4.06
CA PHE A 298 7.68 -11.20 -4.68
C PHE A 298 9.12 -11.30 -5.17
N TYR A 299 9.85 -12.28 -4.66
CA TYR A 299 11.21 -12.59 -5.09
C TYR A 299 11.34 -14.05 -5.49
N GLY A 300 12.05 -14.34 -6.58
CA GLY A 300 12.23 -15.70 -7.08
C GLY A 300 12.76 -16.69 -6.03
N TYR A 301 13.57 -16.24 -5.08
CA TYR A 301 14.14 -17.08 -4.02
C TYR A 301 13.20 -17.35 -2.82
N THR A 302 12.13 -16.56 -2.67
CA THR A 302 11.06 -16.77 -1.67
C THR A 302 9.95 -17.63 -2.24
N GLY A 303 8.98 -18.06 -1.44
CA GLY A 303 7.77 -18.75 -1.89
C GLY A 303 6.60 -18.57 -0.92
N PRO A 304 5.43 -19.14 -1.22
CA PRO A 304 4.27 -19.07 -0.32
C PRO A 304 4.53 -19.74 1.03
N ASN A 305 5.37 -20.78 1.07
CA ASN A 305 5.85 -21.43 2.29
C ASN A 305 7.38 -21.52 2.35
N HIS A 306 8.10 -20.77 1.52
CA HIS A 306 9.56 -20.73 1.52
C HIS A 306 10.05 -19.34 1.94
N SER A 307 10.81 -19.26 3.05
CA SER A 307 11.24 -18.00 3.65
C SER A 307 12.18 -17.19 2.74
N GLY A 308 12.94 -17.89 1.92
CA GLY A 308 14.03 -17.34 1.12
C GLY A 308 15.41 -17.78 1.57
N ALA A 309 15.50 -18.49 2.71
CA ALA A 309 16.75 -19.01 3.23
C ALA A 309 17.43 -20.02 2.27
N THR A 310 18.75 -20.10 2.37
CA THR A 310 19.57 -21.17 1.78
C THR A 310 20.49 -21.69 2.88
N GLY A 311 20.54 -23.01 3.07
CA GLY A 311 21.26 -23.64 4.16
C GLY A 311 20.45 -23.75 5.45
N ILE A 312 20.96 -23.24 6.57
CA ILE A 312 20.28 -23.36 7.88
C ILE A 312 18.95 -22.60 7.82
N GLY A 313 17.85 -23.30 8.09
CA GLY A 313 16.49 -22.75 8.02
C GLY A 313 15.87 -22.74 6.62
N GLU A 314 16.50 -23.39 5.63
CA GLU A 314 15.87 -23.71 4.35
C GLU A 314 14.83 -24.82 4.51
N THR A 315 13.66 -24.65 3.90
CA THR A 315 12.58 -25.65 3.87
C THR A 315 12.54 -26.33 2.50
N SER A 316 11.89 -27.50 2.43
CA SER A 316 11.69 -28.23 1.16
C SER A 316 10.56 -27.65 0.29
N ASP A 317 9.93 -26.56 0.72
CA ASP A 317 8.87 -25.87 0.00
C ASP A 317 9.35 -25.22 -1.30
N PHE A 318 8.47 -25.13 -2.30
CA PHE A 318 8.79 -24.45 -3.54
C PHE A 318 9.01 -22.94 -3.35
N ARG A 319 10.05 -22.43 -4.01
CA ARG A 319 10.25 -21.01 -4.24
C ARG A 319 9.43 -20.57 -5.46
N TYR A 320 9.21 -19.27 -5.60
CA TYR A 320 8.50 -18.69 -6.74
C TYR A 320 9.19 -19.01 -8.07
N ARG A 321 10.53 -19.11 -8.08
CA ARG A 321 11.29 -19.52 -9.27
C ARG A 321 11.19 -20.99 -9.62
N ASP A 322 10.70 -21.83 -8.70
CA ASP A 322 10.60 -23.28 -8.89
C ASP A 322 9.25 -23.69 -9.51
N PHE A 323 8.24 -22.81 -9.45
CA PHE A 323 6.93 -23.06 -10.03
C PHE A 323 6.96 -23.05 -11.56
N THR A 324 6.03 -23.82 -12.15
CA THR A 324 5.63 -23.60 -13.53
C THR A 324 5.04 -22.19 -13.69
N ARG A 325 4.95 -21.68 -14.92
CA ARG A 325 4.35 -20.37 -15.18
C ARG A 325 2.92 -20.28 -14.64
N ASP A 326 2.11 -21.30 -14.87
CA ASP A 326 0.69 -21.30 -14.50
C ASP A 326 0.51 -21.36 -12.98
N ASP A 327 1.31 -22.18 -12.29
CA ASP A 327 1.31 -22.25 -10.83
C ASP A 327 1.80 -20.94 -10.20
N LEU A 328 2.85 -20.33 -10.75
CA LEU A 328 3.34 -19.02 -10.33
C LEU A 328 2.24 -17.96 -10.46
N TYR A 329 1.54 -17.91 -11.60
CA TYR A 329 0.47 -16.94 -11.86
C TYR A 329 -0.72 -17.17 -10.93
N LYS A 330 -1.08 -18.44 -10.69
CA LYS A 330 -2.14 -18.80 -9.74
C LYS A 330 -1.79 -18.34 -8.33
N VAL A 331 -0.60 -18.67 -7.82
CA VAL A 331 -0.20 -18.29 -6.46
C VAL A 331 -0.13 -16.77 -6.30
N MET A 332 0.42 -16.03 -7.28
CA MET A 332 0.44 -14.55 -7.22
C MET A 332 -0.96 -13.95 -7.30
N THR A 333 -1.88 -14.57 -8.05
CA THR A 333 -3.27 -14.13 -8.12
C THR A 333 -3.98 -14.35 -6.79
N ASP A 334 -3.92 -15.56 -6.26
CA ASP A 334 -4.60 -15.95 -5.02
C ASP A 334 -4.04 -15.22 -3.79
N SER A 335 -2.74 -14.90 -3.79
CA SER A 335 -2.08 -14.23 -2.66
C SER A 335 -2.14 -12.70 -2.68
N ALA A 336 -2.34 -12.08 -3.85
CA ALA A 336 -2.32 -10.63 -3.99
C ALA A 336 -3.22 -10.09 -5.11
N ALA A 337 -3.04 -10.55 -6.36
CA ALA A 337 -3.62 -9.84 -7.50
C ALA A 337 -5.16 -9.87 -7.54
N TYR A 338 -5.81 -10.85 -6.90
CA TYR A 338 -7.27 -10.91 -6.77
C TYR A 338 -7.85 -9.62 -6.17
N VAL A 339 -7.13 -8.95 -5.25
CA VAL A 339 -7.55 -7.69 -4.63
C VAL A 339 -7.79 -6.59 -5.68
N ALA A 340 -7.00 -6.58 -6.76
CA ALA A 340 -7.14 -5.64 -7.86
C ALA A 340 -8.02 -6.17 -9.00
N LEU A 341 -8.13 -7.49 -9.17
CA LEU A 341 -8.80 -8.11 -10.31
C LEU A 341 -10.29 -8.38 -10.07
N ASP A 342 -10.65 -8.70 -8.83
CA ASP A 342 -12.04 -8.87 -8.42
C ASP A 342 -12.69 -7.49 -8.34
N LYS A 343 -13.76 -7.31 -9.12
CA LYS A 343 -14.42 -6.02 -9.27
C LYS A 343 -15.56 -5.91 -8.27
N GLN A 344 -15.81 -4.68 -7.80
CA GLN A 344 -16.97 -4.34 -6.98
C GLN A 344 -17.03 -5.15 -5.67
N MET A 345 -15.88 -5.44 -5.06
CA MET A 345 -15.77 -6.08 -3.74
C MET A 345 -15.39 -5.04 -2.69
N HIS A 346 -15.72 -5.28 -1.42
CA HIS A 346 -15.38 -4.37 -0.32
C HIS A 346 -13.86 -4.11 -0.19
N TYR A 347 -13.06 -5.01 -0.75
CA TYR A 347 -11.61 -4.95 -0.76
C TYR A 347 -11.00 -4.48 -2.09
N THR A 348 -11.79 -4.26 -3.15
CA THR A 348 -11.23 -3.89 -4.46
C THR A 348 -10.45 -2.59 -4.36
N ALA A 349 -9.15 -2.67 -4.62
CA ALA A 349 -8.22 -1.54 -4.56
C ALA A 349 -7.01 -1.80 -5.49
N PRO A 350 -6.20 -0.79 -5.83
CA PRO A 350 -4.94 -1.03 -6.53
C PRO A 350 -4.02 -1.93 -5.70
N VAL A 351 -3.30 -2.81 -6.38
CA VAL A 351 -2.21 -3.60 -5.80
C VAL A 351 -0.91 -3.13 -6.44
N TRP A 352 -0.02 -2.60 -5.62
CA TRP A 352 1.33 -2.19 -6.01
C TRP A 352 2.30 -3.33 -5.70
N HIS A 353 3.04 -3.79 -6.70
CA HIS A 353 4.12 -4.74 -6.49
C HIS A 353 5.38 -3.97 -6.06
N SER A 354 5.42 -3.53 -4.79
CA SER A 354 6.40 -2.55 -4.28
C SER A 354 7.82 -3.07 -4.16
N GLU A 355 8.02 -4.39 -4.15
CA GLU A 355 9.35 -4.99 -4.21
C GLU A 355 9.35 -6.28 -5.03
N PHE A 356 10.25 -6.30 -6.01
CA PHE A 356 10.66 -7.49 -6.75
C PHE A 356 12.04 -7.22 -7.34
N GLY A 357 12.84 -8.26 -7.52
CA GLY A 357 14.16 -8.10 -8.09
C GLY A 357 14.86 -9.43 -8.33
N VAL A 358 15.89 -9.38 -9.15
CA VAL A 358 16.77 -10.52 -9.46
C VAL A 358 18.16 -9.99 -9.77
N GLY A 359 19.18 -10.77 -9.43
CA GLY A 359 20.57 -10.44 -9.78
C GLY A 359 20.72 -10.27 -11.30
N GLY A 360 21.43 -9.21 -11.72
CA GLY A 360 21.62 -8.87 -13.13
C GLY A 360 22.86 -9.49 -13.75
N ARG A 361 23.83 -8.63 -14.10
CA ARG A 361 25.15 -9.02 -14.61
C ARG A 361 25.73 -10.14 -13.77
N GLY A 362 26.38 -11.13 -14.39
CA GLY A 362 26.99 -12.25 -13.68
C GLY A 362 26.02 -13.26 -13.05
N ASN A 363 24.70 -13.01 -13.03
CA ASN A 363 23.72 -14.04 -12.70
C ASN A 363 23.34 -14.82 -13.97
N ASP A 364 23.87 -16.02 -14.11
CA ASP A 364 23.56 -16.97 -15.18
C ASP A 364 22.61 -18.10 -14.76
N PHE A 365 22.05 -18.02 -13.55
CA PHE A 365 21.14 -19.03 -13.03
C PHE A 365 19.81 -19.03 -13.82
N GLY A 366 19.59 -20.09 -14.59
CA GLY A 366 18.43 -20.23 -15.49
C GLY A 366 17.07 -20.01 -14.82
N PRO A 367 16.79 -20.61 -13.65
CA PRO A 367 15.51 -20.43 -12.95
C PRO A 367 15.21 -18.99 -12.56
N ASP A 368 16.21 -18.22 -12.13
CA ASP A 368 16.05 -16.80 -11.80
C ASP A 368 15.66 -15.97 -13.02
N ARG A 369 16.29 -16.25 -14.18
CA ARG A 369 15.97 -15.58 -15.44
C ARG A 369 14.56 -15.93 -15.94
N ALA A 370 14.19 -17.20 -15.85
CA ALA A 370 12.86 -17.68 -16.23
C ALA A 370 11.77 -17.07 -15.33
N TRP A 371 12.00 -17.04 -14.02
CA TRP A 371 11.12 -16.39 -13.06
C TRP A 371 10.92 -14.91 -13.39
N PHE A 372 12.01 -14.16 -13.61
CA PHE A 372 11.91 -12.73 -13.90
C PHE A 372 11.13 -12.46 -15.19
N GLN A 373 11.37 -13.25 -16.25
CA GLN A 373 10.59 -13.16 -17.49
C GLN A 373 9.10 -13.43 -17.24
N ASN A 374 8.77 -14.50 -16.53
CA ASN A 374 7.38 -14.87 -16.24
C ASN A 374 6.69 -13.82 -15.36
N TYR A 375 7.38 -13.30 -14.36
CA TYR A 375 6.90 -12.27 -13.44
C TYR A 375 6.62 -10.95 -14.17
N ILE A 376 7.54 -10.49 -15.03
CA ILE A 376 7.31 -9.30 -15.87
C ILE A 376 6.12 -9.49 -16.80
N ASP A 377 5.96 -10.67 -17.38
CA ASP A 377 4.80 -10.98 -18.22
C ASP A 377 3.50 -10.95 -17.43
N PHE A 378 3.52 -11.36 -16.16
CA PHE A 378 2.37 -11.27 -15.25
C PHE A 378 2.02 -9.80 -14.94
N LEU A 379 3.01 -8.96 -14.62
CA LEU A 379 2.77 -7.52 -14.38
C LEU A 379 2.17 -6.82 -15.59
N ILE A 380 2.59 -7.20 -16.80
CA ILE A 380 2.04 -6.69 -18.06
C ILE A 380 0.60 -7.18 -18.23
N GLN A 381 0.36 -8.49 -18.11
CA GLN A 381 -0.96 -9.10 -18.31
C GLN A 381 -2.00 -8.57 -17.32
N THR A 382 -1.61 -8.37 -16.07
CA THR A 382 -2.50 -7.89 -15.01
C THR A 382 -2.56 -6.36 -14.96
N ASP A 383 -1.81 -5.65 -15.78
CA ASP A 383 -1.77 -4.18 -15.80
C ASP A 383 -1.34 -3.57 -14.44
N ALA A 384 -0.43 -4.23 -13.74
CA ALA A 384 -0.01 -3.90 -12.38
C ALA A 384 0.87 -2.64 -12.29
N ASP A 385 0.83 -2.03 -11.11
CA ASP A 385 1.79 -1.02 -10.65
C ASP A 385 2.97 -1.75 -9.99
N PHE A 386 4.19 -1.21 -10.07
CA PHE A 386 5.38 -1.93 -9.60
C PHE A 386 6.45 -1.01 -9.03
N ALA A 387 7.39 -1.56 -8.24
CA ALA A 387 8.66 -0.93 -7.91
C ALA A 387 9.78 -1.97 -7.79
N VAL A 388 10.83 -1.79 -8.58
CA VAL A 388 11.97 -2.73 -8.61
C VAL A 388 12.88 -2.54 -7.39
N TRP A 389 13.42 -3.62 -6.86
CA TRP A 389 14.35 -3.62 -5.73
C TRP A 389 15.71 -4.25 -6.05
N PRO A 390 16.82 -3.59 -5.66
CA PRO A 390 16.94 -2.16 -5.38
C PRO A 390 17.15 -1.39 -6.69
N LEU A 391 16.85 -0.08 -6.66
CA LEU A 391 17.12 0.79 -7.79
C LEU A 391 18.61 1.17 -7.86
N VAL A 392 19.22 1.40 -6.69
CA VAL A 392 20.60 1.87 -6.49
C VAL A 392 21.39 0.80 -5.73
N GLY A 393 22.70 0.67 -5.99
CA GLY A 393 23.63 -0.21 -5.27
C GLY A 393 25.10 0.19 -5.48
N TRP A 394 26.04 -0.49 -4.83
CA TRP A 394 27.48 -0.31 -5.02
C TRP A 394 28.10 -1.39 -5.90
N THR A 395 29.15 -1.04 -6.62
CA THR A 395 29.88 -2.01 -7.44
C THR A 395 30.91 -2.78 -6.61
N LYS A 396 30.56 -4.00 -6.20
CA LYS A 396 31.45 -5.17 -6.25
C LYS A 396 30.58 -6.40 -6.56
N ASN A 397 30.56 -6.77 -7.84
CA ASN A 397 29.89 -7.95 -8.42
C ASN A 397 28.35 -7.88 -8.53
N ALA A 398 27.85 -8.26 -9.70
CA ALA A 398 26.59 -8.99 -9.94
C ALA A 398 25.38 -8.79 -8.99
N GLY A 399 25.07 -7.54 -8.61
CA GLY A 399 24.02 -7.24 -7.65
C GLY A 399 22.61 -7.23 -8.25
N TYR A 400 21.62 -7.10 -7.36
CA TYR A 400 20.23 -6.89 -7.73
C TYR A 400 19.97 -5.48 -8.27
N ALA A 401 20.82 -4.52 -7.91
CA ALA A 401 20.65 -3.12 -8.29
C ALA A 401 20.49 -2.95 -9.81
N MET A 402 19.57 -2.07 -10.19
CA MET A 402 19.35 -1.69 -11.59
C MET A 402 20.41 -0.70 -12.08
N ILE A 403 20.91 0.13 -11.16
CA ILE A 403 21.97 1.10 -11.39
C ILE A 403 22.92 1.05 -10.19
N SER A 404 24.22 1.01 -10.46
CA SER A 404 25.25 0.97 -9.41
C SER A 404 26.35 1.98 -9.66
N TRP A 405 27.03 2.39 -8.59
CA TRP A 405 28.17 3.31 -8.65
C TRP A 405 29.34 2.76 -7.83
N ASP A 406 30.54 2.98 -8.34
CA ASP A 406 31.76 2.72 -7.56
C ASP A 406 32.15 3.93 -6.71
N LYS A 407 33.13 3.75 -5.82
CA LYS A 407 33.62 4.82 -4.93
C LYS A 407 34.25 6.01 -5.67
N SER A 408 34.60 5.84 -6.95
CA SER A 408 35.08 6.93 -7.82
C SER A 408 33.95 7.65 -8.57
N GLY A 409 32.70 7.24 -8.36
CA GLY A 409 31.51 7.76 -9.03
C GLY A 409 31.26 7.16 -10.42
N LYS A 410 31.96 6.09 -10.80
CA LYS A 410 31.74 5.43 -12.09
C LYS A 410 30.44 4.63 -12.05
N ARG A 411 29.52 4.94 -12.96
CA ARG A 411 28.21 4.29 -13.12
C ARG A 411 28.31 2.96 -13.87
N THR A 412 27.46 2.02 -13.45
CA THR A 412 27.10 0.78 -14.15
C THR A 412 25.57 0.65 -14.11
N GLY A 413 24.89 1.06 -15.19
CA GLY A 413 23.43 1.08 -15.32
C GLY A 413 22.89 0.05 -16.30
N LEU A 414 21.60 -0.29 -16.20
CA LEU A 414 20.94 -1.34 -16.99
C LEU A 414 21.22 -1.32 -18.50
N TYR A 415 21.35 -0.15 -19.11
CA TYR A 415 21.53 0.01 -20.55
C TYR A 415 22.98 0.24 -20.99
N ASP A 416 23.92 0.14 -20.06
CA ASP A 416 25.34 0.24 -20.40
C ASP A 416 25.75 -0.99 -21.23
N GLY A 417 26.65 -0.79 -22.18
CA GLY A 417 27.01 -1.75 -23.24
C GLY A 417 27.76 -3.01 -22.78
N ASP A 418 27.71 -3.33 -21.49
CA ASP A 418 28.44 -4.40 -20.81
C ASP A 418 27.57 -5.64 -20.51
N GLY A 419 26.29 -5.65 -20.92
CA GLY A 419 25.52 -6.89 -21.10
C GLY A 419 24.60 -7.32 -19.95
N ASP A 420 23.89 -6.40 -19.28
CA ASP A 420 22.83 -6.79 -18.34
C ASP A 420 21.64 -7.43 -19.09
N TRP A 421 21.45 -8.74 -18.86
CA TRP A 421 20.43 -9.54 -19.54
C TRP A 421 18.99 -9.11 -19.18
N ARG A 422 18.79 -8.35 -18.10
CA ARG A 422 17.47 -7.83 -17.70
C ARG A 422 17.01 -6.70 -18.62
N ALA A 423 17.92 -6.02 -19.31
CA ALA A 423 17.63 -4.85 -20.14
C ALA A 423 16.50 -5.04 -21.18
N PRO A 424 16.49 -6.09 -22.03
CA PRO A 424 15.38 -6.33 -22.96
C PRO A 424 14.04 -6.60 -22.24
N ILE A 425 14.06 -7.32 -21.11
CA ILE A 425 12.87 -7.64 -20.33
C ILE A 425 12.31 -6.37 -19.68
N TRP A 426 13.17 -5.52 -19.14
CA TRP A 426 12.77 -4.22 -18.59
C TRP A 426 12.21 -3.28 -19.65
N ARG A 427 12.83 -3.21 -20.85
CA ARG A 427 12.26 -2.44 -21.98
C ARG A 427 10.86 -2.94 -22.35
N LYS A 428 10.63 -4.26 -22.34
CA LYS A 428 9.30 -4.86 -22.54
C LYS A 428 8.32 -4.37 -21.46
N LEU A 429 8.72 -4.38 -20.18
CA LEU A 429 7.88 -3.86 -19.10
C LEU A 429 7.55 -2.38 -19.31
N ILE A 430 8.54 -1.51 -19.54
CA ILE A 430 8.31 -0.06 -19.65
C ILE A 430 7.48 0.29 -20.89
N GLY A 431 7.74 -0.37 -22.02
CA GLY A 431 7.07 -0.12 -23.31
C GLY A 431 5.72 -0.82 -23.50
N ALA A 432 5.23 -1.61 -22.53
CA ALA A 432 3.99 -2.37 -22.70
C ALA A 432 2.74 -1.48 -22.78
N THR A 433 1.93 -1.67 -23.82
CA THR A 433 0.61 -1.03 -24.01
C THR A 433 -0.35 -1.46 -22.90
N ARG A 434 -0.86 -0.48 -22.15
CA ARG A 434 -1.68 -0.68 -20.95
C ARG A 434 -2.70 0.46 -20.80
N ALA A 435 -3.56 0.41 -19.77
CA ALA A 435 -4.52 1.48 -19.50
C ALA A 435 -3.82 2.84 -19.36
N THR A 436 -4.36 3.85 -20.06
CA THR A 436 -3.90 5.25 -20.09
C THR A 436 -5.10 6.18 -20.18
N GLY A 437 -4.90 7.49 -19.93
CA GLY A 437 -5.97 8.49 -20.02
C GLY A 437 -7.00 8.38 -18.90
N GLN A 438 -8.20 8.94 -19.13
CA GLN A 438 -9.25 9.06 -18.11
C GLN A 438 -9.75 7.67 -17.66
N ILE A 439 -9.69 7.41 -16.37
CA ILE A 439 -10.30 6.22 -15.76
C ILE A 439 -11.71 6.57 -15.29
N ALA A 440 -12.71 5.79 -15.72
CA ALA A 440 -14.08 5.97 -15.26
C ALA A 440 -14.16 5.82 -13.72
N SER A 441 -14.99 6.65 -13.09
CA SER A 441 -15.34 6.43 -11.69
C SER A 441 -16.02 5.08 -11.55
N VAL A 442 -15.69 4.36 -10.48
CA VAL A 442 -16.34 3.12 -10.10
C VAL A 442 -17.03 3.32 -8.77
N ASN A 443 -18.10 2.56 -8.55
CA ASN A 443 -18.77 2.58 -7.26
C ASN A 443 -17.85 1.99 -6.18
N GLU A 444 -17.97 2.52 -4.99
CA GLU A 444 -17.23 2.09 -3.82
C GLU A 444 -18.03 1.05 -3.02
N TRP A 445 -17.31 0.07 -2.49
CA TRP A 445 -17.80 -0.87 -1.51
C TRP A 445 -16.81 -0.90 -0.36
N LYS A 446 -17.30 -0.74 0.88
CA LYS A 446 -16.45 -0.67 2.07
C LYS A 446 -17.07 -1.44 3.22
N GLN A 447 -16.28 -2.33 3.81
CA GLN A 447 -16.69 -3.12 4.96
C GLN A 447 -16.48 -2.31 6.25
N LEU A 448 -17.44 -2.38 7.16
CA LEU A 448 -17.31 -1.87 8.52
C LEU A 448 -17.17 -3.05 9.49
N ARG A 449 -16.43 -2.85 10.58
CA ARG A 449 -16.14 -3.87 11.59
C ARG A 449 -16.24 -3.31 13.00
N LEU A 450 -16.56 -4.13 14.01
CA LEU A 450 -16.61 -3.73 15.43
C LEU A 450 -15.93 -4.74 16.37
N ASP A 451 -15.06 -5.62 15.85
CA ASP A 451 -14.49 -6.73 16.66
C ASP A 451 -13.63 -6.25 17.82
N VAL A 452 -12.89 -5.15 17.60
CA VAL A 452 -11.85 -4.65 18.51
C VAL A 452 -12.13 -3.22 18.99
N GLY A 453 -13.33 -2.69 18.75
CA GLY A 453 -13.72 -1.35 19.18
C GLY A 453 -14.48 -0.56 18.11
N ASP A 454 -14.45 0.76 18.26
CA ASP A 454 -15.08 1.69 17.34
C ASP A 454 -14.44 1.69 15.95
N PHE A 455 -15.28 1.87 14.94
CA PHE A 455 -14.89 1.95 13.54
C PHE A 455 -15.70 3.03 12.83
N THR A 456 -15.60 4.24 13.38
CA THR A 456 -16.24 5.44 12.85
C THR A 456 -15.46 5.94 11.65
N GLN A 457 -15.80 5.51 10.44
CA GLN A 457 -15.04 5.86 9.24
C GLN A 457 -15.53 7.14 8.56
N SER A 458 -15.98 8.13 9.35
CA SER A 458 -16.51 9.42 8.88
C SER A 458 -15.72 10.60 9.48
N LEU A 459 -15.24 11.51 8.63
CA LEU A 459 -14.60 12.76 9.08
C LEU A 459 -15.63 13.68 9.75
N ALA A 460 -16.84 13.76 9.20
CA ALA A 460 -17.92 14.57 9.76
C ALA A 460 -18.29 14.16 11.20
N VAL A 461 -18.37 12.85 11.47
CA VAL A 461 -18.70 12.34 12.81
C VAL A 461 -17.53 12.49 13.78
N ARG A 462 -16.30 12.20 13.35
CA ARG A 462 -15.11 12.34 14.20
C ARG A 462 -14.84 13.77 14.64
N LYS A 463 -15.23 14.76 13.85
CA LYS A 463 -15.12 16.18 14.23
C LYS A 463 -15.86 16.52 15.54
N ASN A 464 -16.89 15.75 15.88
CA ASN A 464 -17.66 15.89 17.12
C ASN A 464 -17.33 14.77 18.13
N ASN A 465 -16.05 14.41 18.26
CA ASN A 465 -15.49 13.33 19.10
C ASN A 465 -15.91 11.89 18.74
N GLY A 466 -16.85 11.70 17.81
CA GLY A 466 -17.26 10.38 17.34
C GLY A 466 -17.96 9.48 18.36
N ASP A 467 -18.19 9.95 19.60
CA ASP A 467 -18.92 9.23 20.62
C ASP A 467 -20.35 9.77 20.79
N TRP A 468 -21.30 9.14 20.12
CA TRP A 468 -22.73 9.46 20.23
C TRP A 468 -23.53 8.47 21.09
N ASP A 469 -22.88 7.41 21.58
CA ASP A 469 -23.51 6.35 22.38
C ASP A 469 -22.45 5.78 23.34
N ASN A 470 -22.31 6.46 24.47
CA ASN A 470 -21.18 6.26 25.37
C ASN A 470 -21.12 4.82 25.93
N GLY A 471 -19.97 4.16 25.76
CA GLY A 471 -19.77 2.78 26.18
C GLY A 471 -20.36 1.72 25.25
N ALA A 472 -20.89 2.10 24.08
CA ALA A 472 -21.17 1.19 22.97
C ALA A 472 -19.98 1.14 22.00
N TYR A 473 -19.87 0.08 21.20
CA TYR A 473 -19.01 0.08 20.01
C TYR A 473 -19.77 0.62 18.81
N LYS A 474 -19.13 1.47 18.00
CA LYS A 474 -19.77 2.38 17.05
C LYS A 474 -19.13 2.30 15.66
N ALA A 475 -19.93 2.08 14.62
CA ALA A 475 -19.47 2.05 13.23
C ALA A 475 -20.24 3.07 12.38
N VAL A 476 -19.54 3.75 11.48
CA VAL A 476 -20.13 4.71 10.52
C VAL A 476 -19.44 4.58 9.18
N CYS A 477 -20.22 4.64 8.10
CA CYS A 477 -19.70 4.72 6.75
C CYS A 477 -18.92 6.02 6.50
N PRO A 478 -17.97 6.01 5.54
CA PRO A 478 -17.40 7.23 4.99
C PRO A 478 -18.42 8.24 4.52
N ASP A 479 -18.06 9.53 4.60
CA ASP A 479 -18.95 10.68 4.41
C ASP A 479 -19.71 10.70 3.07
N ASN A 480 -19.17 10.02 2.06
CA ASN A 480 -19.73 9.91 0.70
C ASN A 480 -20.47 8.58 0.46
N LEU A 481 -20.52 7.67 1.44
CA LEU A 481 -21.15 6.36 1.34
C LEU A 481 -22.37 6.26 2.28
N ARG A 482 -23.22 5.27 2.06
CA ARG A 482 -24.33 4.92 2.95
C ARG A 482 -24.24 3.46 3.37
N LEU A 483 -24.83 3.11 4.52
CA LEU A 483 -24.96 1.72 4.94
C LEU A 483 -25.99 1.01 4.05
N ILE A 484 -25.61 -0.14 3.49
CA ILE A 484 -26.46 -0.94 2.58
C ILE A 484 -26.71 -2.35 3.12
N GLY A 485 -25.88 -2.84 4.04
CA GLY A 485 -26.05 -4.15 4.64
C GLY A 485 -25.46 -4.27 6.05
N LEU A 486 -25.95 -5.27 6.79
CA LEU A 486 -25.55 -5.60 8.15
C LEU A 486 -25.39 -7.12 8.30
N GLY A 487 -24.45 -7.52 9.15
CA GLY A 487 -24.28 -8.91 9.58
C GLY A 487 -25.03 -9.21 10.88
N HIS A 488 -25.53 -10.44 11.01
CA HIS A 488 -26.25 -10.93 12.20
C HIS A 488 -25.34 -11.08 13.43
N SER A 489 -24.01 -11.04 13.27
CA SER A 489 -23.09 -10.94 14.41
C SER A 489 -23.11 -9.56 15.08
N SER A 490 -23.74 -8.57 14.45
CA SER A 490 -23.75 -7.15 14.83
C SER A 490 -22.42 -6.42 14.64
N THR A 491 -21.34 -7.13 14.29
CA THR A 491 -20.01 -6.55 14.17
C THR A 491 -19.59 -6.27 12.72
N ARG A 492 -20.50 -6.43 11.75
CA ARG A 492 -20.19 -6.27 10.32
C ARG A 492 -21.25 -5.43 9.62
N GLY A 493 -20.79 -4.59 8.70
CA GLY A 493 -21.65 -3.80 7.82
C GLY A 493 -20.99 -3.55 6.47
N LEU A 494 -21.79 -3.12 5.52
CA LEU A 494 -21.34 -2.80 4.17
C LEU A 494 -21.82 -1.41 3.79
N CYS A 495 -20.92 -0.61 3.23
CA CYS A 495 -21.19 0.74 2.75
C CYS A 495 -21.03 0.80 1.24
N THR A 496 -21.81 1.66 0.59
CA THR A 496 -21.67 1.92 -0.85
C THR A 496 -22.23 3.29 -1.27
N ASP A 497 -21.81 3.77 -2.44
CA ASP A 497 -22.35 4.95 -3.14
C ASP A 497 -23.21 4.58 -4.35
N VAL A 498 -23.34 3.29 -4.70
CA VAL A 498 -24.07 2.86 -5.92
C VAL A 498 -25.47 3.49 -5.97
N SER A 499 -25.88 3.99 -7.14
CA SER A 499 -27.17 4.66 -7.43
C SER A 499 -27.42 6.03 -6.78
N TYR A 500 -26.70 6.40 -5.71
CA TYR A 500 -26.96 7.64 -4.98
C TYR A 500 -25.78 8.61 -4.95
N GLY A 501 -24.56 8.16 -5.25
CA GLY A 501 -23.35 8.95 -5.01
C GLY A 501 -23.26 9.38 -3.54
N SER A 502 -22.79 10.60 -3.31
CA SER A 502 -22.82 11.22 -1.98
C SER A 502 -24.25 11.65 -1.62
N LEU A 503 -24.96 10.79 -0.87
CA LEU A 503 -26.35 11.04 -0.45
C LEU A 503 -26.47 11.99 0.74
N TRP A 504 -25.46 12.08 1.60
CA TRP A 504 -25.51 12.90 2.80
C TRP A 504 -25.53 14.39 2.44
N ALA A 505 -26.51 15.13 3.00
CA ALA A 505 -26.63 16.57 2.86
C ALA A 505 -25.36 17.31 3.32
N SER A 506 -25.10 18.47 2.69
CA SER A 506 -23.91 19.29 2.95
C SER A 506 -23.87 19.88 4.36
N ASP A 507 -25.02 20.04 5.02
CA ASP A 507 -25.14 20.46 6.43
C ASP A 507 -24.66 19.39 7.42
N ARG A 508 -24.39 18.17 6.94
CA ARG A 508 -23.98 16.99 7.72
C ARG A 508 -24.91 16.70 8.90
N ALA A 509 -26.20 17.02 8.78
CA ALA A 509 -27.18 16.76 9.83
C ALA A 509 -27.30 15.25 10.10
N ILE A 510 -27.33 14.92 11.39
CA ILE A 510 -27.46 13.55 11.92
C ILE A 510 -28.65 13.46 12.87
N GLU A 511 -29.21 12.26 12.97
CA GLU A 511 -30.18 11.87 13.99
C GLU A 511 -29.73 10.53 14.59
N VAL A 512 -29.69 10.41 15.92
CA VAL A 512 -29.39 9.15 16.60
C VAL A 512 -30.68 8.56 17.13
N VAL A 513 -31.02 7.37 16.63
CA VAL A 513 -32.26 6.66 16.95
C VAL A 513 -31.98 5.54 17.94
N TYR A 514 -32.68 5.57 19.08
CA TYR A 514 -32.54 4.63 20.20
C TYR A 514 -33.90 4.08 20.70
N ASP A 515 -34.99 4.45 20.03
CA ASP A 515 -36.37 4.05 20.33
C ASP A 515 -37.18 3.92 19.03
N GLU A 516 -38.47 3.58 19.15
CA GLU A 516 -39.36 3.38 18.00
C GLU A 516 -40.10 4.68 17.57
N ARG A 517 -39.66 5.88 17.98
CA ARG A 517 -40.42 7.14 17.76
C ARG A 517 -40.64 7.51 16.29
N HIS A 518 -39.83 6.95 15.39
CA HIS A 518 -39.90 7.20 13.95
C HIS A 518 -40.52 6.04 13.16
N VAL A 519 -40.96 4.98 13.83
CA VAL A 519 -41.57 3.82 13.18
C VAL A 519 -42.95 4.21 12.64
N ASP A 520 -43.12 4.13 11.32
CA ASP A 520 -44.40 4.40 10.66
C ASP A 520 -45.27 3.14 10.59
N ASN A 521 -46.17 2.99 11.56
CA ASN A 521 -47.11 1.87 11.62
C ASN A 521 -48.35 2.04 10.72
N SER A 522 -48.48 3.15 9.97
CA SER A 522 -49.66 3.40 9.13
C SER A 522 -49.83 2.38 7.99
N LYS A 523 -48.75 1.68 7.62
CA LYS A 523 -48.70 0.64 6.58
C LYS A 523 -48.48 -0.77 7.14
N GLY A 524 -48.65 -0.95 8.45
CA GLY A 524 -48.41 -2.20 9.17
C GLY A 524 -47.05 -2.25 9.87
N ASP A 525 -46.89 -3.19 10.80
CA ASP A 525 -45.62 -3.43 11.50
C ASP A 525 -44.67 -4.22 10.58
N TRP A 526 -43.63 -3.57 10.08
CA TRP A 526 -42.69 -4.17 9.13
C TRP A 526 -41.81 -5.27 9.76
N ALA A 527 -41.71 -5.33 11.09
CA ALA A 527 -41.01 -6.39 11.82
C ALA A 527 -41.78 -6.77 13.11
N GLY A 528 -42.93 -7.43 12.91
CA GLY A 528 -43.81 -7.92 13.95
C GLY A 528 -43.09 -8.63 15.09
N GLY A 529 -43.18 -8.09 16.31
CA GLY A 529 -42.60 -8.69 17.51
C GLY A 529 -41.12 -8.39 17.78
N TYR A 530 -40.50 -7.51 16.98
CA TYR A 530 -39.14 -7.01 17.16
C TYR A 530 -39.15 -5.53 17.51
N THR A 531 -38.10 -5.08 18.20
CA THR A 531 -37.79 -3.67 18.40
C THR A 531 -37.19 -3.10 17.12
N LYS A 532 -37.64 -1.93 16.71
CA LYS A 532 -37.30 -1.28 15.43
C LYS A 532 -36.70 0.10 15.67
N TYR A 533 -35.47 0.31 15.21
CA TYR A 533 -34.88 1.64 15.12
C TYR A 533 -34.96 2.10 13.67
N GLU A 534 -35.78 3.12 13.40
CA GLU A 534 -36.07 3.64 12.07
C GLU A 534 -35.62 5.10 11.95
N CYS A 535 -34.99 5.44 10.83
CA CYS A 535 -34.60 6.81 10.51
C CYS A 535 -35.82 7.69 10.19
N PRO A 536 -35.78 8.99 10.55
CA PRO A 536 -36.83 9.93 10.16
C PRO A 536 -37.02 10.02 8.64
N ALA A 537 -38.12 10.65 8.22
CA ALA A 537 -38.35 10.95 6.81
C ALA A 537 -37.18 11.77 6.22
N ASN A 538 -36.72 11.40 5.03
CA ASN A 538 -35.55 11.96 4.34
C ASN A 538 -34.20 11.75 5.07
N TYR A 539 -34.12 10.77 5.96
CA TYR A 539 -32.87 10.28 6.52
C TYR A 539 -32.64 8.82 6.10
N PHE A 540 -31.39 8.40 6.09
CA PHE A 540 -30.96 7.03 5.81
C PHE A 540 -29.94 6.58 6.87
N ALA A 541 -29.84 5.27 7.12
CA ALA A 541 -28.85 4.75 8.05
C ALA A 541 -27.44 4.89 7.46
N THR A 542 -26.53 5.48 8.24
CA THR A 542 -25.10 5.62 7.90
C THR A 542 -24.20 4.87 8.89
N GLY A 543 -24.71 4.56 10.08
CA GLY A 543 -23.97 3.86 11.11
C GLY A 543 -24.87 3.20 12.14
N TRP A 544 -24.27 2.42 13.04
CA TRP A 544 -24.96 1.79 14.16
C TRP A 544 -24.01 1.63 15.34
N ALA A 545 -24.58 1.40 16.52
CA ALA A 545 -23.82 1.07 17.72
C ALA A 545 -24.34 -0.22 18.39
N ILE A 546 -23.45 -0.92 19.08
CA ILE A 546 -23.73 -2.18 19.77
C ILE A 546 -23.21 -2.17 21.21
N ARG A 547 -23.92 -2.88 22.10
CA ARG A 547 -23.45 -3.21 23.46
C ARG A 547 -23.41 -4.72 23.61
N GLY A 548 -22.21 -5.30 23.56
CA GLY A 548 -22.06 -6.72 23.24
C GLY A 548 -22.59 -6.97 21.83
N SER A 549 -23.54 -7.88 21.66
CA SER A 549 -24.26 -8.10 20.40
C SER A 549 -25.53 -7.27 20.25
N LYS A 550 -26.00 -6.58 21.29
CA LYS A 550 -27.28 -5.89 21.23
C LYS A 550 -27.16 -4.59 20.43
N VAL A 551 -28.02 -4.39 19.43
CA VAL A 551 -28.18 -3.08 18.77
C VAL A 551 -28.59 -2.04 19.82
N SER A 552 -27.78 -0.99 19.93
CA SER A 552 -27.95 0.10 20.91
C SER A 552 -28.55 1.33 20.25
N THR A 553 -28.01 1.74 19.09
CA THR A 553 -28.51 2.87 18.31
C THR A 553 -28.31 2.67 16.82
N VAL A 554 -29.11 3.37 16.01
CA VAL A 554 -28.89 3.59 14.58
C VAL A 554 -28.59 5.06 14.35
N MET A 555 -27.47 5.35 13.68
CA MET A 555 -27.13 6.70 13.27
C MET A 555 -27.67 6.95 11.86
N CYS A 556 -28.50 7.97 11.76
CA CYS A 556 -29.17 8.39 10.54
C CYS A 556 -28.56 9.70 10.02
N ALA A 557 -28.32 9.77 8.71
CA ALA A 557 -27.84 10.96 8.03
C ALA A 557 -28.96 11.57 7.18
N LYS A 558 -29.08 12.90 7.21
CA LYS A 558 -30.04 13.62 6.36
C LYS A 558 -29.63 13.51 4.90
N ALA A 559 -30.57 13.13 4.04
CA ALA A 559 -30.33 13.05 2.60
C ALA A 559 -30.31 14.45 1.95
N SER A 560 -29.50 14.61 0.92
CA SER A 560 -29.42 15.80 0.06
C SER A 560 -30.65 15.96 -0.86
N LYS A 561 -31.53 14.97 -0.90
CA LYS A 561 -32.75 14.91 -1.72
C LYS A 561 -33.85 14.19 -0.96
N THR A 562 -35.10 14.39 -1.40
CA THR A 562 -36.25 13.63 -0.90
C THR A 562 -36.06 12.14 -1.18
N LEU A 563 -36.26 11.31 -0.16
CA LEU A 563 -36.21 9.85 -0.28
C LEU A 563 -37.62 9.27 -0.41
N GLY A 564 -37.76 8.15 -1.12
CA GLY A 564 -39.04 7.47 -1.22
C GLY A 564 -39.45 6.78 0.09
N THR A 565 -40.67 6.23 0.09
CA THR A 565 -41.32 5.65 1.29
C THR A 565 -41.84 4.24 1.05
N LYS A 566 -41.54 3.63 -0.11
CA LYS A 566 -41.94 2.26 -0.43
C LYS A 566 -40.82 1.34 0.00
N GLY A 567 -41.10 0.49 0.99
CA GLY A 567 -40.08 -0.39 1.54
C GLY A 567 -40.54 -1.81 1.74
N ARG A 568 -39.54 -2.67 2.00
CA ARG A 568 -39.67 -4.10 2.26
C ARG A 568 -38.73 -4.50 3.38
N THR A 569 -39.11 -5.53 4.12
CA THR A 569 -38.27 -6.10 5.18
C THR A 569 -37.35 -7.17 4.60
N VAL A 570 -36.09 -7.12 4.98
CA VAL A 570 -35.07 -8.11 4.64
C VAL A 570 -34.64 -8.81 5.92
N TRP A 571 -35.11 -10.05 6.10
CA TRP A 571 -34.76 -10.93 7.22
C TRP A 571 -33.48 -11.69 6.93
N PHE A 572 -32.56 -11.75 7.89
CA PHE A 572 -31.27 -12.44 7.78
C PHE A 572 -30.81 -13.08 9.09
N ASP A 573 -31.71 -13.35 10.03
CA ASP A 573 -31.44 -14.06 11.28
C ASP A 573 -31.36 -15.59 11.11
N GLN A 574 -31.83 -16.13 9.99
CA GLN A 574 -31.81 -17.57 9.68
C GLN A 574 -31.04 -17.94 8.40
N GLY A 575 -30.41 -16.96 7.75
CA GLY A 575 -29.67 -17.15 6.51
C GLY A 575 -29.31 -15.84 5.83
N ASP A 576 -28.44 -15.91 4.82
CA ASP A 576 -28.14 -14.75 3.98
C ASP A 576 -29.38 -14.32 3.18
N ASN A 577 -29.66 -13.01 3.17
CA ASN A 577 -30.69 -12.39 2.36
C ASN A 577 -30.14 -11.10 1.76
N ARG A 578 -29.41 -11.26 0.66
CA ARG A 578 -28.74 -10.18 -0.03
C ARG A 578 -29.34 -10.00 -1.40
N ALA A 579 -29.57 -8.75 -1.79
CA ALA A 579 -30.10 -8.43 -3.11
C ALA A 579 -29.14 -8.80 -4.26
N ASP A 580 -27.83 -8.79 -3.99
CA ASP A 580 -26.77 -9.18 -4.91
C ASP A 580 -25.49 -9.62 -4.17
N GLN A 581 -24.49 -10.05 -4.94
CA GLN A 581 -23.16 -10.44 -4.46
C GLN A 581 -22.14 -9.29 -4.49
N LEU A 582 -22.58 -8.07 -4.87
CA LEU A 582 -21.69 -6.91 -4.89
C LEU A 582 -21.27 -6.55 -3.46
N GLY A 583 -20.09 -5.96 -3.36
CA GLY A 583 -19.41 -5.75 -2.10
C GLY A 583 -18.81 -7.01 -1.48
N GLY A 584 -18.97 -8.21 -2.07
CA GLY A 584 -18.33 -9.44 -1.60
C GLY A 584 -18.88 -9.95 -0.26
N ASP A 585 -18.23 -10.93 0.36
CA ASP A 585 -18.61 -11.44 1.69
C ASP A 585 -18.07 -10.54 2.80
N PHE A 586 -18.82 -9.49 3.13
CA PHE A 586 -18.47 -8.53 4.18
C PHE A 586 -18.65 -9.06 5.61
N GLY A 587 -18.99 -10.34 5.79
CA GLY A 587 -19.23 -10.96 7.10
C GLY A 587 -19.03 -12.46 7.04
N VAL A 588 -17.79 -12.88 6.81
CA VAL A 588 -17.43 -14.30 6.62
C VAL A 588 -17.89 -15.15 7.81
N GLY A 589 -18.62 -16.22 7.50
CA GLY A 589 -19.17 -17.15 8.50
C GLY A 589 -20.40 -16.63 9.25
N GLN A 590 -20.97 -15.48 8.85
CA GLN A 590 -22.11 -14.85 9.51
C GLN A 590 -23.25 -14.64 8.52
N TYR A 591 -24.51 -14.66 8.96
CA TYR A 591 -25.62 -14.28 8.10
C TYR A 591 -25.64 -12.78 7.82
N LYS A 592 -26.03 -12.39 6.60
CA LYS A 592 -26.00 -11.00 6.12
C LYS A 592 -27.31 -10.62 5.44
N GLY A 593 -27.79 -9.43 5.76
CA GLY A 593 -28.88 -8.77 5.03
C GLY A 593 -28.36 -7.58 4.24
N SER A 594 -28.81 -7.40 2.99
CA SER A 594 -28.55 -6.16 2.25
C SER A 594 -29.75 -5.69 1.42
N CYS A 595 -29.90 -4.37 1.34
CA CYS A 595 -30.83 -3.74 0.41
C CYS A 595 -30.31 -3.85 -1.03
N ALA A 596 -31.22 -3.69 -2.01
CA ALA A 596 -30.83 -3.55 -3.40
C ALA A 596 -30.06 -2.25 -3.61
N THR A 597 -29.23 -2.20 -4.65
CA THR A 597 -28.36 -1.04 -4.93
C THR A 597 -29.12 0.26 -5.21
N ASN A 598 -30.39 0.19 -5.58
CA ASN A 598 -31.31 1.31 -5.77
C ASN A 598 -32.19 1.59 -4.54
N GLU A 599 -31.86 1.00 -3.38
CA GLU A 599 -32.52 1.20 -2.10
C GLU A 599 -31.52 1.77 -1.06
N TYR A 600 -32.04 2.14 0.10
CA TYR A 600 -31.29 2.49 1.30
C TYR A 600 -31.87 1.80 2.54
N ILE A 601 -31.04 1.60 3.57
CA ILE A 601 -31.52 1.14 4.87
C ILE A 601 -32.21 2.30 5.57
N LYS A 602 -33.51 2.16 5.83
CA LYS A 602 -34.29 3.09 6.65
C LYS A 602 -34.35 2.64 8.11
N GLY A 603 -34.33 1.35 8.41
CA GLY A 603 -34.40 0.87 9.78
C GLY A 603 -33.78 -0.49 10.02
N VAL A 604 -33.55 -0.80 11.29
CA VAL A 604 -32.97 -2.06 11.78
C VAL A 604 -33.89 -2.64 12.85
N ALA A 605 -34.21 -3.92 12.73
CA ALA A 605 -35.00 -4.66 13.70
C ALA A 605 -34.14 -5.69 14.44
N PHE A 606 -34.35 -5.80 15.75
CA PHE A 606 -33.65 -6.74 16.63
C PHE A 606 -34.56 -7.15 17.80
N THR A 607 -34.18 -8.18 18.55
CA THR A 607 -34.99 -8.66 19.68
C THR A 607 -34.14 -9.12 20.84
N THR A 608 -34.59 -8.81 22.05
CA THR A 608 -33.97 -9.27 23.32
C THR A 608 -34.91 -10.23 24.06
N ARG A 609 -35.80 -10.91 23.33
CA ARG A 609 -36.62 -12.00 23.88
C ARG A 609 -35.72 -13.13 24.38
N ILE A 610 -36.28 -14.03 25.19
CA ILE A 610 -35.56 -15.19 25.72
C ILE A 610 -34.89 -15.95 24.56
N PHE A 611 -33.61 -16.26 24.73
CA PHE A 611 -32.69 -16.88 23.73
C PHE A 611 -32.22 -15.98 22.56
N ALA A 612 -32.61 -14.70 22.52
CA ALA A 612 -32.07 -13.74 21.57
C ALA A 612 -31.04 -12.82 22.24
N ASN A 613 -29.96 -12.53 21.52
CA ASN A 613 -28.83 -11.76 22.00
C ASN A 613 -28.88 -10.27 21.60
N GLY A 614 -30.00 -9.81 21.02
CA GLY A 614 -30.18 -8.42 20.59
C GLY A 614 -29.53 -8.07 19.25
N ALA A 615 -29.00 -9.04 18.50
CA ALA A 615 -28.39 -8.79 17.21
C ALA A 615 -29.40 -8.34 16.14
N PRO A 616 -28.95 -7.61 15.09
CA PRO A 616 -29.78 -7.27 13.94
C PRO A 616 -30.39 -8.53 13.31
N ALA A 617 -31.71 -8.61 13.26
CA ALA A 617 -32.44 -9.73 12.65
C ALA A 617 -32.99 -9.38 11.27
N ALA A 618 -33.36 -8.10 11.06
CA ALA A 618 -33.83 -7.60 9.79
C ALA A 618 -33.47 -6.13 9.56
N ILE A 619 -33.46 -5.73 8.30
CA ILE A 619 -33.37 -4.33 7.87
C ILE A 619 -34.60 -3.94 7.05
N TYR A 620 -35.02 -2.68 7.16
CA TYR A 620 -36.08 -2.10 6.34
C TYR A 620 -35.46 -1.34 5.16
N CYS A 621 -35.62 -1.88 3.96
CA CYS A 621 -35.07 -1.35 2.73
C CYS A 621 -36.11 -0.51 1.99
N VAL A 622 -35.74 0.70 1.57
CA VAL A 622 -36.65 1.66 0.93
C VAL A 622 -36.02 2.22 -0.35
N GLN A 623 -36.83 2.40 -1.40
CA GLN A 623 -36.40 2.95 -2.69
C GLN A 623 -36.44 4.48 -2.71
#